data_AF-A0A8J4UM19-F1
#
_entry.id   AF-A0A8J4UM19-F1
#
_cell.length_a   1.000
_cell.length_b   1.000
_cell.length_c   1.000
_cell.angle_alpha   90.00
_cell.angle_beta   90.00
_cell.angle_gamma   90.00
#
_symmetry.space_group_name_H-M   'P 1'
#
loop_
_entity.id
_entity.type
_entity.pdbx_description
1 polymer ?
#
loop_
_entity_poly.entity_id
_entity_poly.type
_entity_poly.pdbx_seq_one_letter_code
_entity_poly.pdbx_strand_id
1 'polypeptide(L)' 'MNSNTGRCTDPPYVYNSSSNTKSDFENGGNTESDCTLLIHNVQFSYSGEYRFRFITNVTGGNWTGDPGVTLQTA' A
#
# COMPACT_ATOMS: atom_id res chain seq x y z
N MET A 1 -7.72 -5.73 13.28
CA MET A 1 -7.47 -5.81 11.83
C MET A 1 -7.47 -4.38 11.32
N ASN A 2 -6.37 -3.91 10.72
CA ASN A 2 -6.32 -2.54 10.21
C ASN A 2 -7.18 -2.46 8.94
N SER A 3 -8.29 -1.71 8.97
CA SER A 3 -9.20 -1.54 7.84
C SER A 3 -8.91 -0.25 7.08
N ASN A 4 -8.86 -0.31 5.75
CA ASN A 4 -8.59 0.84 4.89
C ASN A 4 -9.86 1.24 4.11
N THR A 5 -10.93 1.57 4.84
CA THR A 5 -12.26 1.90 4.27
C THR A 5 -12.24 3.19 3.43
N GLY A 6 -11.27 4.07 3.67
CA GLY A 6 -11.05 5.30 2.90
C GLY A 6 -10.32 5.10 1.57
N ARG A 7 -10.03 3.86 1.12
CA ARG A 7 -9.30 3.61 -0.15
C ARG A 7 -7.97 4.38 -0.23
N CYS A 8 -7.23 4.40 0.87
CA CYS A 8 -5.96 5.12 1.02
C CYS A 8 -6.07 6.65 0.82
N THR A 9 -7.23 7.27 1.06
CA THR A 9 -7.35 8.74 1.08
C THR A 9 -6.92 9.36 2.41
N ASP A 10 -7.02 8.60 3.50
CA ASP A 10 -6.85 9.13 4.84
C ASP A 10 -5.52 8.64 5.43
N PRO A 11 -4.63 9.55 5.90
CA PRO A 11 -3.43 9.17 6.63
C PRO A 11 -3.80 8.46 7.95
N PRO A 12 -2.93 7.59 8.51
CA PRO A 12 -1.53 7.37 8.15
C PRO A 12 -1.27 6.20 7.18
N TYR A 13 -2.30 5.58 6.59
CA TYR A 13 -2.19 4.31 5.85
C TYR A 13 -1.66 4.43 4.40
N VAL A 14 -0.82 5.44 4.13
CA VAL A 14 -0.30 5.74 2.80
C VAL A 14 1.21 5.55 2.79
N TYR A 15 1.67 4.44 2.20
CA TYR A 15 3.08 4.18 1.94
C TYR A 15 3.45 4.71 0.55
N ASN A 16 4.57 5.41 0.45
CA ASN A 16 5.09 5.94 -0.81
C ASN A 16 6.53 5.45 -1.01
N SER A 17 6.87 5.01 -2.22
CA SER A 17 8.21 4.57 -2.61
C SER A 17 9.30 5.63 -2.40
N SER A 18 8.94 6.91 -2.42
CA SER A 18 9.85 8.03 -2.13
C SER A 18 10.14 8.21 -0.63
N SER A 19 9.32 7.61 0.24
CA SER A 19 9.49 7.65 1.69
C SER A 19 10.34 6.46 2.12
N ASN A 20 11.62 6.50 1.73
CA ASN A 20 12.60 5.46 1.99
C ASN A 20 13.05 5.52 3.47
N THR A 21 12.18 5.08 4.37
CA THR A 21 12.55 4.77 5.75
C THR A 21 12.75 3.28 5.83
N LYS A 22 13.90 2.83 6.38
CA LYS A 22 14.24 1.43 6.69
C LYS A 22 13.05 0.71 7.36
N SER A 23 12.17 0.15 6.55
CA SER A 23 10.90 -0.44 6.97
C SER A 23 10.87 -1.88 6.49
N ASP A 24 10.11 -2.71 7.19
CA ASP A 24 9.80 -4.07 6.78
C ASP A 24 8.99 -4.12 5.46
N PHE A 25 8.67 -2.97 4.87
CA PHE A 25 7.96 -2.82 3.59
C PHE A 25 8.89 -2.30 2.51
N GLU A 26 8.94 -2.99 1.37
CA GLU A 26 9.75 -2.64 0.22
C GLU A 26 8.87 -2.61 -1.04
N ASN A 27 9.06 -1.58 -1.88
CA ASN A 27 8.47 -1.59 -3.22
C ASN A 27 9.41 -2.37 -4.15
N GLY A 28 8.97 -3.54 -4.59
CA GLY A 28 9.68 -4.39 -5.55
C GLY A 28 9.22 -4.20 -7.01
N GLY A 29 8.22 -3.33 -7.24
CA GLY A 29 7.66 -3.06 -8.56
C GLY A 29 8.36 -1.92 -9.31
N ASN A 30 7.66 -1.33 -10.29
CA ASN A 30 8.12 -0.20 -11.08
C ASN A 30 7.14 0.98 -11.03
N THR A 31 7.47 2.07 -11.73
CA THR A 31 6.62 3.27 -11.79
C THR A 31 5.57 3.23 -12.89
N GLU A 32 5.54 2.16 -13.70
CA GLU A 32 4.58 1.99 -14.79
C GLU A 32 3.36 1.18 -14.37
N SER A 33 3.47 -0.16 -14.37
CA SER A 33 2.34 -1.07 -14.23
C SER A 33 2.58 -2.22 -13.25
N ASP A 34 3.82 -2.40 -12.79
CA ASP A 34 4.15 -3.41 -11.79
C ASP A 34 4.07 -2.77 -10.40
N CYS A 35 3.06 -3.17 -9.64
CA CYS A 35 2.89 -2.78 -8.25
C CYS A 35 3.12 -4.01 -7.36
N THR A 36 4.34 -4.14 -6.87
CA THR A 36 4.74 -5.23 -5.99
C THR A 36 5.16 -4.66 -4.63
N LEU A 37 4.47 -5.08 -3.57
CA LEU A 37 4.82 -4.78 -2.19
C LEU A 37 5.42 -6.04 -1.56
N LEU A 38 6.68 -5.96 -1.14
CA LEU A 38 7.35 -6.98 -0.37
C LEU A 38 7.27 -6.62 1.11
N ILE A 39 6.87 -7.57 1.94
CA ILE A 39 6.78 -7.42 3.39
C ILE A 39 7.76 -8.41 4.02
N HIS A 40 8.85 -7.90 4.57
CA HIS A 40 9.86 -8.65 5.30
C HIS A 40 9.47 -8.75 6.78
N ASN A 41 10.03 -9.71 7.51
CA ASN A 41 9.81 -9.87 8.97
C ASN A 41 8.34 -9.72 9.42
N VAL A 42 7.41 -10.34 8.70
CA VAL A 42 5.96 -10.17 8.89
C VAL A 42 5.56 -10.32 10.37
N GLN A 43 4.94 -9.28 10.93
CA GLN A 43 4.52 -9.20 12.33
C GLN A 43 3.01 -9.33 12.49
N PHE A 44 2.56 -9.75 13.67
CA PHE A 44 1.12 -9.88 13.95
C PHE A 44 0.33 -8.57 13.72
N SER A 45 0.95 -7.44 14.03
CA SER A 45 0.39 -6.09 13.86
C SER A 45 0.15 -5.70 12.39
N TYR A 46 0.71 -6.43 11.43
CA TYR A 46 0.57 -6.17 10.00
C TYR A 46 -0.74 -6.75 9.41
N SER A 47 -1.52 -7.50 10.19
CA SER A 47 -2.84 -7.94 9.74
C SER A 47 -3.76 -6.77 9.37
N GLY A 48 -4.24 -6.76 8.13
CA GLY A 48 -5.03 -5.66 7.59
C GLY A 48 -5.33 -5.78 6.10
N GLU A 49 -6.03 -4.78 5.58
CA GLU A 49 -6.33 -4.65 4.16
C GLU A 49 -5.33 -3.71 3.47
N TYR A 50 -4.68 -4.22 2.43
CA TYR A 50 -3.68 -3.53 1.62
C TYR A 50 -4.25 -3.18 0.24
N ARG A 51 -3.89 -1.99 -0.25
CA ARG A 51 -4.35 -1.47 -1.55
C ARG A 51 -3.22 -0.70 -2.22
N PHE A 52 -3.11 -0.85 -3.54
CA PHE A 52 -2.25 -0.01 -4.35
C PHE A 52 -2.98 1.23 -4.83
N ARG A 53 -2.29 2.38 -4.81
CA ARG A 53 -2.80 3.65 -5.31
C ARG A 53 -1.84 4.23 -6.34
N PHE A 54 -2.36 4.48 -7.54
CA PHE A 54 -1.66 5.17 -8.61
C PHE A 54 -2.00 6.65 -8.55
N ILE A 55 -0.98 7.49 -8.65
CA ILE A 55 -1.09 8.94 -8.75
C ILE A 55 -0.38 9.34 -10.03
N THR A 56 -1.10 9.99 -10.93
CA THR A 56 -0.52 10.54 -12.17
C THR A 56 -0.46 12.06 -12.09
N ASN A 57 0.17 12.66 -13.10
CA ASN A 57 0.24 14.12 -13.23
C ASN A 57 -1.06 14.77 -13.75
N VAL A 58 -2.10 13.99 -14.10
CA VAL A 58 -3.37 14.59 -14.54
C VAL A 58 -4.23 15.01 -13.34
N THR A 59 -4.94 16.12 -13.47
CA THR A 59 -5.86 16.61 -12.43
C THR A 59 -6.90 15.54 -12.12
N GLY A 60 -6.96 15.11 -10.85
CA GLY A 60 -7.87 14.05 -10.41
C GLY A 60 -7.40 12.62 -10.75
N GLY A 61 -6.20 12.45 -11.31
CA GLY A 61 -5.64 11.16 -11.70
C GLY A 61 -5.12 10.34 -10.52
N ASN A 62 -6.03 9.94 -9.63
CA ASN A 62 -5.79 9.11 -8.47
C ASN A 62 -6.69 7.87 -8.54
N TRP A 63 -6.08 6.68 -8.63
CA TRP A 63 -6.84 5.42 -8.70
C TRP A 63 -6.34 4.46 -7.63
N THR A 64 -7.25 4.00 -6.78
CA THR A 64 -6.97 2.97 -5.77
C THR A 64 -7.59 1.66 -6.22
N GLY A 65 -6.83 0.57 -6.17
CA GLY A 65 -7.36 -0.77 -6.44
C GLY A 65 -8.49 -1.15 -5.47
N ASP A 66 -9.57 -1.71 -6.02
CA ASP A 66 -10.74 -2.19 -5.28
C ASP A 66 -11.24 -3.49 -5.94
N PRO A 67 -11.41 -4.60 -5.19
CA PRO A 67 -11.21 -4.74 -3.74
C PRO A 67 -9.74 -4.69 -3.31
N GLY A 68 -9.50 -4.46 -2.01
CA GLY A 68 -8.16 -4.62 -1.41
C GLY A 68 -7.81 -6.08 -1.14
N VAL A 69 -6.55 -6.31 -0.75
CA VAL A 69 -6.02 -7.63 -0.39
C VAL A 69 -5.91 -7.72 1.13
N THR A 70 -6.50 -8.74 1.74
CA THR A 70 -6.40 -8.97 3.19
C THR A 70 -5.18 -9.83 3.51
N LEU A 71 -4.27 -9.30 4.31
CA LEU A 71 -3.23 -10.07 4.99
C LEU A 71 -3.72 -10.40 6.40
N GLN A 72 -3.70 -11.68 6.74
CA GLN A 72 -3.96 -12.15 8.10
C GLN A 72 -2.79 -13.03 8.55
N THR A 73 -2.11 -12.58 9.59
CA THR A 73 -1.02 -13.29 10.24
C THR A 73 -1.57 -14.17 11.35
N ALA A 74 -1.06 -15.39 11.47
CA ALA A 74 -1.43 -16.34 12.53
C ALA A 74 -0.66 -16.12 13.82
#